data_AF-A0A7I7QUL3-F1
#
_entry.id   AF-A0A7I7QUL3-F1
#
_cell.length_a   1.000
_cell.length_b   1.000
_cell.length_c   1.000
_cell.angle_alpha   90.00
_cell.angle_beta   90.00
_cell.angle_gamma   90.00
#
_symmetry.space_group_name_H-M   'P 1'
#
loop_
_entity.id
_entity.type
_entity.pdbx_description
1 polymer ?
#
loop_
_entity_poly.entity_id
_entity_poly.type
_entity_poly.pdbx_seq_one_letter_code
_entity_poly.pdbx_strand_id
1 'polypeptide(L)'
;MQRRGSKAVTIAAVAQKAHVGTGTVYLYWSSKSELLLGLIGRDFLDLAEQFIGDLRTDPDLARPSRLFPSLMNRAAHRPFVKAMLRDDDELLGSLAEDPTSAALVDALGPDALMNALLPTWRDNGLARTDWSLDAQTYALMALYRGFLLLGDEKHTEPATSDPATVLAQAVTALLGPERPTKTQMRRVVADGIDFLERGAALVREIIAGKNTH
;
A
#
# COMPACT_ATOMS: atom_id res chain seq x y z
N MET A 1 7.92 17.43 10.07
CA MET A 1 6.46 17.57 9.95
C MET A 1 5.75 16.22 10.21
N GLN A 2 6.18 15.44 11.21
CA GLN A 2 5.98 13.97 11.21
C GLN A 2 5.02 13.41 12.27
N ARG A 3 4.25 14.24 12.99
CA ARG A 3 3.40 13.74 14.09
C ARG A 3 2.13 14.55 14.33
N ARG A 4 1.45 14.84 13.24
CA ARG A 4 0.31 15.75 13.23
C ARG A 4 -0.65 15.12 12.21
N GLY A 5 -1.52 14.23 12.68
CA GLY A 5 -2.43 13.41 11.87
C GLY A 5 -3.39 14.23 11.00
N SER A 6 -4.44 13.62 10.43
CA SER A 6 -5.43 14.34 9.60
C SER A 6 -5.92 15.63 10.27
N LYS A 7 -6.04 15.64 11.61
CA LYS A 7 -6.37 16.81 12.46
C LYS A 7 -5.47 18.03 12.24
N ALA A 8 -4.20 17.87 11.89
CA ALA A 8 -3.25 18.96 11.76
C ALA A 8 -3.09 19.52 10.35
N VAL A 9 -3.59 18.82 9.33
CA VAL A 9 -3.72 19.39 8.00
C VAL A 9 -4.97 20.29 8.02
N THR A 10 -4.83 21.59 7.79
CA THR A 10 -5.98 22.49 7.68
C THR A 10 -6.07 23.03 6.26
N ILE A 11 -7.30 23.29 5.79
CA ILE A 11 -7.51 23.96 4.48
C ILE A 11 -6.72 25.27 4.41
N ALA A 12 -6.65 26.01 5.52
CA ALA A 12 -5.84 27.22 5.63
C ALA A 12 -4.33 26.96 5.43
N ALA A 13 -3.77 25.91 6.04
CA ALA A 13 -2.37 25.55 5.87
C ALA A 13 -2.06 25.08 4.43
N VAL A 14 -3.01 24.37 3.81
CA VAL A 14 -2.89 23.95 2.40
C VAL A 14 -2.92 25.17 1.48
N ALA A 15 -3.91 26.06 1.64
CA ALA A 15 -4.05 27.28 0.87
C ALA A 15 -2.78 28.16 0.98
N GLN A 16 -2.27 28.33 2.19
CA GLN A 16 -1.03 29.06 2.46
C GLN A 16 0.17 28.44 1.74
N LYS A 17 0.34 27.11 1.78
CA LYS A 17 1.46 26.42 1.14
C LYS A 17 1.35 26.42 -0.39
N ALA A 18 0.13 26.43 -0.92
CA ALA A 18 -0.14 26.52 -2.35
C ALA A 18 -0.19 27.96 -2.87
N HIS A 19 0.02 28.96 -2.01
CA HIS A 19 -0.07 30.39 -2.34
C HIS A 19 -1.43 30.79 -2.97
N VAL A 20 -2.52 30.17 -2.51
CA VAL A 20 -3.90 30.47 -2.94
C VAL A 20 -4.78 30.88 -1.77
N GLY A 21 -5.93 31.49 -2.05
CA GLY A 21 -6.94 31.75 -1.04
C GLY A 21 -7.65 30.47 -0.59
N THR A 22 -8.12 30.40 0.65
CA THR A 22 -8.93 29.27 1.13
C THR A 22 -10.20 29.07 0.31
N GLY A 23 -10.82 30.16 -0.14
CA GLY A 23 -11.96 30.12 -1.07
C GLY A 23 -11.62 29.42 -2.39
N THR A 24 -10.40 29.59 -2.91
CA THR A 24 -9.92 28.88 -4.11
C THR A 24 -9.80 27.39 -3.88
N VAL A 25 -9.39 26.95 -2.68
CA VAL A 25 -9.37 25.51 -2.34
C VAL A 25 -10.80 24.95 -2.31
N TYR A 26 -11.77 25.69 -1.76
CA TYR A 26 -13.17 25.25 -1.73
C TYR A 26 -13.85 25.19 -3.11
N LEU A 27 -13.31 25.87 -4.14
CA LEU A 27 -13.81 25.74 -5.51
C LEU A 27 -13.55 24.36 -6.13
N TYR A 28 -12.57 23.62 -5.61
CA TYR A 28 -12.16 22.32 -6.15
C TYR A 28 -12.46 21.18 -5.17
N TRP A 29 -12.66 21.47 -3.89
CA TRP A 29 -12.97 20.48 -2.86
C TRP A 29 -13.99 21.02 -1.87
N SER A 30 -15.12 20.33 -1.76
CA SER A 30 -16.23 20.71 -0.88
C SER A 30 -15.89 20.53 0.60
N SER A 31 -14.89 19.69 0.93
CA SER A 31 -14.44 19.46 2.31
C SER A 31 -12.96 19.13 2.44
N LYS A 32 -12.43 19.26 3.67
CA LYS A 32 -11.09 18.80 4.02
C LYS A 32 -10.90 17.30 3.82
N SER A 33 -11.92 16.49 4.14
CA SER A 33 -11.88 15.04 3.95
C SER A 33 -11.73 14.69 2.47
N GLU A 34 -12.48 15.37 1.60
CA GLU A 34 -12.41 15.19 0.16
C GLU A 34 -11.03 15.57 -0.42
N LEU A 35 -10.46 16.70 -0.02
CA LEU A 35 -9.10 17.08 -0.38
C LEU A 35 -8.09 16.00 0.04
N LEU A 36 -8.18 15.51 1.27
CA LEU A 36 -7.28 14.48 1.80
C LEU A 36 -7.44 13.16 1.03
N LEU A 37 -8.65 12.72 0.74
CA LEU A 37 -8.92 11.51 -0.06
C LEU A 37 -8.38 11.65 -1.48
N GLY A 38 -8.53 12.82 -2.11
CA GLY A 38 -7.94 13.09 -3.42
C GLY A 38 -6.41 13.03 -3.40
N LEU A 39 -5.78 13.54 -2.35
CA LEU A 39 -4.33 13.43 -2.16
C LEU A 39 -3.89 11.98 -1.93
N ILE A 40 -4.60 11.24 -1.08
CA ILE A 40 -4.29 9.84 -0.79
C ILE A 40 -4.47 8.98 -2.04
N GLY A 41 -5.54 9.19 -2.80
CA GLY A 41 -5.75 8.50 -4.07
C GLY A 41 -4.60 8.75 -5.06
N ARG A 42 -4.07 9.98 -5.14
CA ARG A 42 -2.87 10.27 -5.94
C ARG A 42 -1.64 9.53 -5.41
N ASP A 43 -1.42 9.49 -4.11
CA ASP A 43 -0.31 8.73 -3.51
C ASP A 43 -0.40 7.23 -3.85
N PHE A 44 -1.61 6.65 -3.91
CA PHE A 44 -1.84 5.28 -4.37
C PHE A 44 -1.51 5.10 -5.87
N LEU A 45 -1.92 6.04 -6.72
CA LEU A 45 -1.60 6.01 -8.16
C LEU A 45 -0.09 6.10 -8.40
N ASP A 46 0.58 7.03 -7.74
CA ASP A 46 2.03 7.21 -7.83
C ASP A 46 2.77 5.95 -7.35
N LEU A 47 2.27 5.31 -6.28
CA LEU A 47 2.83 4.05 -5.78
C LEU A 47 2.67 2.92 -6.80
N ALA A 48 1.49 2.78 -7.39
CA ALA A 48 1.22 1.77 -8.41
C ALA A 48 2.10 1.97 -9.65
N GLU A 49 2.21 3.20 -10.16
CA GLU A 49 3.05 3.53 -11.31
C GLU A 49 4.53 3.25 -11.04
N GLN A 50 5.03 3.62 -9.86
CA GLN A 50 6.40 3.30 -9.44
C GLN A 50 6.63 1.79 -9.45
N PHE A 51 5.72 1.00 -8.85
CA PHE A 51 5.86 -0.45 -8.82
C PHE A 51 5.79 -1.08 -10.20
N ILE A 52 4.94 -0.59 -11.10
CA ILE A 52 4.89 -1.05 -12.50
C ILE A 52 6.24 -0.80 -13.17
N GLY A 53 6.82 0.39 -13.03
CA GLY A 53 8.14 0.73 -13.58
C GLY A 53 9.25 -0.16 -13.03
N ASP A 54 9.22 -0.42 -11.72
CA ASP A 54 10.22 -1.26 -11.05
C ASP A 54 10.10 -2.73 -11.45
N LEU A 55 8.88 -3.28 -11.57
CA LEU A 55 8.66 -4.64 -12.04
C LEU A 55 9.10 -4.84 -13.49
N ARG A 56 8.97 -3.82 -14.34
CA ARG A 56 9.47 -3.83 -15.72
C ARG A 56 11.00 -3.80 -15.78
N THR A 57 11.64 -3.13 -14.82
CA THR A 57 13.11 -2.97 -14.78
C THR A 57 13.79 -4.14 -14.09
N ASP A 58 13.22 -4.60 -12.98
CA ASP A 58 13.69 -5.70 -12.13
C ASP A 58 12.55 -6.71 -11.90
N PRO A 59 12.41 -7.70 -12.80
CA PRO A 59 11.41 -8.75 -12.69
C PRO A 59 11.46 -9.51 -11.36
N ASP A 60 12.64 -9.64 -10.74
CA ASP A 60 12.77 -10.38 -9.48
C ASP A 60 12.12 -9.62 -8.31
N LEU A 61 11.73 -8.34 -8.45
CA LEU A 61 10.94 -7.62 -7.43
C LEU A 61 9.57 -8.28 -7.18
N ALA A 62 9.02 -9.02 -8.14
CA ALA A 62 7.74 -9.73 -7.98
C ALA A 62 7.83 -10.96 -7.05
N ARG A 63 9.03 -11.31 -6.58
CA ARG A 63 9.25 -12.33 -5.56
C ARG A 63 8.70 -11.88 -4.21
N PRO A 64 7.94 -12.72 -3.48
CA PRO A 64 7.42 -12.35 -2.16
C PRO A 64 8.49 -11.80 -1.21
N SER A 65 9.66 -12.45 -1.13
CA SER A 65 10.78 -12.05 -0.28
C SER A 65 11.34 -10.66 -0.59
N ARG A 66 11.17 -10.16 -1.82
CA ARG A 66 11.62 -8.83 -2.25
C ARG A 66 10.48 -7.80 -2.26
N LEU A 67 9.27 -8.24 -2.56
CA LEU A 67 8.10 -7.38 -2.66
C LEU A 67 7.71 -6.77 -1.31
N PHE A 68 7.56 -7.58 -0.26
CA PHE A 68 7.09 -7.10 1.04
C PHE A 68 8.02 -6.08 1.71
N PRO A 69 9.35 -6.28 1.73
CA PRO A 69 10.27 -5.24 2.20
C PRO A 69 10.19 -3.94 1.38
N SER A 70 10.05 -4.04 0.05
CA SER A 70 9.90 -2.88 -0.83
C SER A 70 8.61 -2.10 -0.52
N LEU A 71 7.48 -2.81 -0.34
CA LEU A 71 6.20 -2.21 0.04
C LEU A 71 6.30 -1.49 1.39
N MET A 72 6.89 -2.14 2.39
CA MET A 72 7.06 -1.57 3.72
C MET A 72 7.91 -0.29 3.68
N ASN A 73 9.04 -0.30 2.96
CA ASN A 73 9.90 0.86 2.82
C ASN A 73 9.18 2.04 2.12
N ARG A 74 8.39 1.76 1.08
CA ARG A 74 7.66 2.81 0.35
C ARG A 74 6.48 3.37 1.14
N ALA A 75 5.80 2.54 1.93
CA ALA A 75 4.73 2.97 2.82
C ALA A 75 5.28 3.87 3.95
N ALA A 76 6.51 3.64 4.43
CA ALA A 76 7.14 4.46 5.46
C ALA A 76 7.24 5.95 5.09
N HIS A 77 7.29 6.27 3.80
CA HIS A 77 7.40 7.64 3.29
C HIS A 77 6.04 8.32 3.05
N ARG A 78 4.91 7.62 3.28
CA ARG A 78 3.54 8.08 2.98
C ARG A 78 2.63 7.91 4.20
N PRO A 79 2.59 8.89 5.12
CA PRO A 79 1.98 8.72 6.44
C PRO A 79 0.47 8.42 6.41
N PHE A 80 -0.27 8.92 5.42
CA PHE A 80 -1.71 8.63 5.30
C PHE A 80 -1.99 7.23 4.75
N VAL A 81 -1.22 6.80 3.75
CA VAL A 81 -1.26 5.40 3.28
C VAL A 81 -0.93 4.48 4.45
N LYS A 82 0.17 4.74 5.17
CA LYS A 82 0.59 3.99 6.35
C LYS A 82 -0.50 3.91 7.42
N ALA A 83 -1.24 4.98 7.68
CA ALA A 83 -2.35 4.99 8.64
C ALA A 83 -3.57 4.20 8.15
N MET A 84 -3.93 4.29 6.86
CA MET A 84 -4.98 3.45 6.27
C MET A 84 -4.65 1.97 6.35
N LEU A 85 -3.40 1.58 6.06
CA LEU A 85 -2.97 0.17 6.13
C LEU A 85 -3.01 -0.43 7.55
N ARG A 86 -3.11 0.42 8.57
CA ARG A 86 -3.07 0.04 9.99
C ARG A 86 -4.40 0.20 10.70
N ASP A 87 -5.42 0.72 10.02
CA ASP A 87 -6.68 1.11 10.65
C ASP A 87 -6.42 2.09 11.82
N ASP A 88 -5.50 3.06 11.62
CA ASP A 88 -5.13 4.06 12.64
C ASP A 88 -6.18 5.17 12.73
N ASP A 89 -7.27 4.88 13.42
CA ASP A 89 -8.42 5.78 13.60
C ASP A 89 -8.04 7.13 14.24
N GLU A 90 -7.02 7.16 15.08
CA GLU A 90 -6.55 8.40 15.71
C GLU A 90 -5.96 9.35 14.67
N LEU A 91 -5.16 8.81 13.74
CA LEU A 91 -4.52 9.57 12.67
C LEU A 91 -5.47 9.87 11.52
N LEU A 92 -6.37 8.95 11.18
CA LEU A 92 -7.34 9.09 10.10
C LEU A 92 -8.51 10.00 10.50
N GLY A 93 -8.99 9.93 11.73
CA GLY A 93 -10.17 10.66 12.19
C GLY A 93 -11.39 10.32 11.32
N SER A 94 -12.07 11.32 10.78
CA SER A 94 -13.25 11.12 9.92
C SER A 94 -12.97 10.36 8.61
N LEU A 95 -11.71 10.17 8.24
CA LEU A 95 -11.35 9.36 7.06
C LEU A 95 -11.47 7.85 7.31
N ALA A 96 -11.42 7.40 8.57
CA ALA A 96 -11.51 5.97 8.88
C ALA A 96 -12.89 5.39 8.50
N GLU A 97 -13.93 6.20 8.69
CA GLU A 97 -15.32 5.81 8.42
C GLU A 97 -15.79 6.20 6.99
N ASP A 98 -14.95 6.86 6.18
CA ASP A 98 -15.35 7.28 4.84
C ASP A 98 -15.35 6.10 3.86
N PRO A 99 -16.48 5.79 3.18
CA PRO A 99 -16.54 4.69 2.21
C PRO A 99 -15.51 4.79 1.08
N THR A 100 -15.07 6.01 0.76
CA THR A 100 -14.03 6.29 -0.23
C THR A 100 -12.67 5.79 0.24
N SER A 101 -12.38 5.93 1.54
CA SER A 101 -11.16 5.42 2.17
C SER A 101 -11.12 3.90 2.05
N ALA A 102 -12.22 3.23 2.40
CA ALA A 102 -12.37 1.78 2.22
C ALA A 102 -12.18 1.37 0.76
N ALA A 103 -12.82 2.06 -0.19
CA ALA A 103 -12.71 1.76 -1.62
C ALA A 103 -11.26 1.90 -2.15
N LEU A 104 -10.47 2.86 -1.64
CA LEU A 104 -9.06 2.99 -1.99
C LEU A 104 -8.23 1.80 -1.46
N VAL A 105 -8.49 1.34 -0.22
CA VAL A 105 -7.85 0.13 0.35
C VAL A 105 -8.28 -1.12 -0.41
N ASP A 106 -9.54 -1.24 -0.79
CA ASP A 106 -10.03 -2.39 -1.56
C ASP A 106 -9.40 -2.48 -2.95
N ALA A 107 -9.01 -1.34 -3.54
CA ALA A 107 -8.40 -1.30 -4.87
C ALA A 107 -6.91 -1.71 -4.87
N LEU A 108 -6.12 -1.25 -3.90
CA LEU A 108 -4.64 -1.39 -3.90
C LEU A 108 -4.03 -1.71 -2.53
N GLY A 109 -4.85 -1.99 -1.53
CA GLY A 109 -4.43 -2.31 -0.18
C GLY A 109 -3.86 -3.74 -0.03
N PRO A 110 -3.43 -4.11 1.18
CA PRO A 110 -2.75 -5.37 1.44
C PRO A 110 -3.63 -6.56 1.13
N ASP A 111 -4.90 -6.52 1.52
CA ASP A 111 -5.83 -7.63 1.33
C ASP A 111 -6.07 -7.87 -0.18
N ALA A 112 -6.29 -6.81 -0.95
CA ALA A 112 -6.40 -6.88 -2.40
C ALA A 112 -5.13 -7.46 -3.05
N LEU A 113 -3.96 -7.02 -2.61
CA LEU A 113 -2.66 -7.51 -3.07
C LEU A 113 -2.48 -9.01 -2.78
N MET A 114 -2.74 -9.47 -1.55
CA MET A 114 -2.57 -10.88 -1.18
C MET A 114 -3.51 -11.78 -1.97
N ASN A 115 -4.78 -11.39 -2.07
CA ASN A 115 -5.80 -12.15 -2.77
C ASN A 115 -5.49 -12.25 -4.27
N ALA A 116 -4.89 -11.21 -4.86
CA ALA A 116 -4.47 -11.22 -6.26
C ALA A 116 -3.20 -12.05 -6.49
N LEU A 117 -2.15 -11.88 -5.66
CA LEU A 117 -0.83 -12.42 -5.97
C LEU A 117 -0.56 -13.81 -5.40
N LEU A 118 -1.14 -14.18 -4.26
CA LEU A 118 -0.86 -15.47 -3.64
C LEU A 118 -1.24 -16.68 -4.52
N PRO A 119 -2.40 -16.69 -5.20
CA PRO A 119 -2.71 -17.76 -6.16
C PRO A 119 -1.65 -17.86 -7.26
N THR A 120 -1.27 -16.73 -7.85
CA THR A 120 -0.22 -16.65 -8.87
C THR A 120 1.13 -17.16 -8.35
N TRP A 121 1.52 -16.82 -7.12
CA TRP A 121 2.78 -17.33 -6.54
C TRP A 121 2.79 -18.84 -6.35
N ARG A 122 1.67 -19.41 -5.89
CA ARG A 122 1.51 -20.86 -5.71
C ARG A 122 1.63 -21.60 -7.04
N ASP A 123 0.97 -21.11 -8.08
CA ASP A 123 0.97 -21.72 -9.41
C ASP A 123 2.32 -21.63 -10.12
N ASN A 124 3.17 -20.68 -9.72
CA ASN A 124 4.42 -20.35 -10.40
C ASN A 124 5.69 -20.67 -9.59
N GLY A 125 5.59 -21.46 -8.52
CA GLY A 125 6.75 -21.94 -7.75
C GLY A 125 7.40 -20.89 -6.85
N LEU A 126 6.64 -19.87 -6.46
CA LEU A 126 7.04 -18.81 -5.52
C LEU A 126 6.43 -19.01 -4.12
N ALA A 127 5.48 -19.92 -3.98
CA ALA A 127 4.90 -20.29 -2.70
C ALA A 127 4.61 -21.80 -2.62
N ARG A 128 4.79 -22.36 -1.42
CA ARG A 128 4.42 -23.72 -1.03
C ARG A 128 2.91 -23.89 -1.11
N THR A 129 2.47 -25.11 -1.40
CA THR A 129 1.08 -25.42 -1.70
C THR A 129 0.41 -26.38 -0.72
N ASP A 130 1.14 -26.82 0.31
CA ASP A 130 0.68 -27.75 1.34
C ASP A 130 -0.22 -27.12 2.41
N TRP A 131 -0.35 -25.79 2.42
CA TRP A 131 -1.37 -25.08 3.19
C TRP A 131 -2.57 -24.76 2.29
N SER A 132 -3.77 -24.71 2.88
CA SER A 132 -4.93 -24.13 2.19
C SER A 132 -4.65 -22.67 1.82
N LEU A 133 -5.27 -22.21 0.73
CA LEU A 133 -5.10 -20.82 0.28
C LEU A 133 -5.50 -19.84 1.39
N ASP A 134 -6.67 -20.03 2.00
CA ASP A 134 -7.18 -19.14 3.04
C ASP A 134 -6.27 -19.04 4.27
N ALA A 135 -5.73 -20.17 4.75
CA ALA A 135 -4.83 -20.18 5.90
C ALA A 135 -3.51 -19.48 5.58
N GLN A 136 -2.99 -19.66 4.37
CA GLN A 136 -1.76 -19.03 3.91
C GLN A 136 -1.95 -17.52 3.67
N THR A 137 -3.09 -17.10 3.11
CA THR A 137 -3.48 -15.68 2.98
C THR A 137 -3.54 -15.02 4.35
N TYR A 138 -4.26 -15.63 5.29
CA TYR A 138 -4.40 -15.10 6.65
C TYR A 138 -3.05 -14.96 7.35
N ALA A 139 -2.21 -16.00 7.30
CA ALA A 139 -0.90 -15.98 7.94
C ALA A 139 0.03 -14.92 7.34
N LEU A 140 0.01 -14.76 6.01
CA LEU A 140 0.81 -13.75 5.32
C LEU A 140 0.32 -12.33 5.64
N MET A 141 -0.99 -12.13 5.72
CA MET A 141 -1.60 -10.87 6.14
C MET A 141 -1.21 -10.51 7.58
N ALA A 142 -1.34 -11.45 8.51
CA ALA A 142 -0.98 -11.27 9.91
C ALA A 142 0.50 -10.93 10.07
N LEU A 143 1.37 -11.62 9.33
CA LEU A 143 2.81 -11.33 9.29
C LEU A 143 3.06 -9.90 8.81
N TYR A 144 2.53 -9.52 7.65
CA TYR A 144 2.77 -8.21 7.06
C TYR A 144 2.22 -7.06 7.93
N ARG A 145 0.99 -7.19 8.45
CA ARG A 145 0.40 -6.21 9.37
C ARG A 145 1.20 -6.08 10.66
N GLY A 146 1.73 -7.18 11.21
CA GLY A 146 2.60 -7.15 12.39
C GLY A 146 3.88 -6.33 12.18
N PHE A 147 4.55 -6.52 11.04
CA PHE A 147 5.72 -5.70 10.67
C PHE A 147 5.37 -4.23 10.45
N LEU A 148 4.23 -3.96 9.81
CA LEU A 148 3.73 -2.59 9.68
C LEU A 148 3.49 -1.95 11.04
N LEU A 149 2.96 -2.66 12.03
CA LEU A 149 2.76 -2.14 13.38
C LEU A 149 4.08 -1.83 14.10
N LEU A 150 5.02 -2.77 14.09
CA LEU A 150 6.31 -2.67 14.80
C LEU A 150 7.25 -1.59 14.24
N GLY A 151 7.17 -1.30 12.93
CA GLY A 151 8.02 -0.28 12.29
C GLY A 151 7.82 1.17 12.76
N ASP A 152 6.88 1.44 13.66
CA ASP A 152 6.69 2.77 14.28
C ASP A 152 7.24 2.89 15.70
N GLU A 153 7.56 1.77 16.35
CA GLU A 153 8.08 1.83 17.71
C GLU A 153 9.44 2.53 17.67
N LYS A 154 9.57 3.61 18.44
CA LYS A 154 10.87 4.22 18.70
C LYS A 154 11.67 3.21 19.51
N HIS A 155 12.46 2.41 18.82
CA HIS A 155 13.41 1.55 19.49
C HIS A 155 14.44 2.47 20.17
N THR A 156 14.45 2.46 21.50
CA THR A 156 15.42 3.22 22.31
C THR A 156 16.84 2.72 22.09
N GLU A 157 16.98 1.48 21.60
CA GLU A 157 18.22 0.83 21.22
C GLU A 157 18.22 0.53 19.71
N PRO A 158 19.37 0.62 19.03
CA PRO A 158 19.46 0.25 17.62
C PRO A 158 19.03 -1.21 17.46
N ALA A 159 18.10 -1.46 16.53
CA ALA A 159 17.66 -2.81 16.21
C ALA A 159 18.89 -3.67 15.84
N THR A 160 19.02 -4.83 16.49
CA THR A 160 20.14 -5.76 16.27
C THR A 160 20.14 -6.38 14.87
N SER A 161 19.00 -6.31 14.18
CA SER A 161 18.79 -6.80 12.82
C SER A 161 17.97 -5.81 11.99
N ASP A 162 18.27 -5.70 10.70
CA ASP A 162 17.50 -4.89 9.76
C ASP A 162 16.08 -5.46 9.55
N PRO A 163 15.00 -4.72 9.88
CA PRO A 163 13.62 -5.20 9.75
C PRO A 163 13.24 -5.66 8.34
N ALA A 164 13.79 -5.03 7.29
CA ALA A 164 13.52 -5.42 5.91
C ALA A 164 14.08 -6.83 5.61
N THR A 165 15.29 -7.12 6.09
CA THR A 165 15.91 -8.44 6.00
C THR A 165 15.12 -9.49 6.78
N VAL A 166 14.68 -9.18 8.00
CA VAL A 166 13.87 -10.12 8.80
C VAL A 166 12.51 -10.39 8.13
N LEU A 167 11.86 -9.37 7.57
CA LEU A 167 10.60 -9.53 6.84
C LEU A 167 10.77 -10.45 5.62
N ALA A 168 11.84 -10.26 4.84
CA ALA A 168 12.15 -11.14 3.70
C ALA A 168 12.29 -12.60 4.14
N GLN A 169 13.06 -12.85 5.20
CA GLN A 169 13.27 -14.19 5.75
C GLN A 169 11.99 -14.81 6.29
N ALA A 170 11.16 -14.04 7.01
CA ALA A 170 9.90 -14.51 7.55
C ALA A 170 8.90 -14.86 6.45
N VAL A 171 8.83 -14.06 5.38
CA VAL A 171 8.02 -14.36 4.19
C VAL A 171 8.51 -15.64 3.52
N THR A 172 9.82 -15.82 3.33
CA THR A 172 10.37 -17.08 2.78
C THR A 172 10.13 -18.28 3.70
N ALA A 173 10.19 -18.11 5.02
CA ALA A 173 9.88 -19.19 5.96
C ALA A 173 8.40 -19.60 5.88
N LEU A 174 7.50 -18.63 5.73
CA LEU A 174 6.07 -18.86 5.60
C LEU A 174 5.69 -19.47 4.24
N LEU A 175 6.16 -18.88 3.15
CA LEU A 175 5.79 -19.27 1.79
C LEU A 175 6.72 -20.33 1.21
N GLY A 176 7.84 -20.66 1.84
CA GLY A 176 8.82 -21.60 1.31
C GLY A 176 9.77 -20.98 0.28
N PRO A 177 10.72 -21.78 -0.25
CA PRO A 177 11.74 -21.29 -1.16
C PRO A 177 11.17 -20.96 -2.54
N GLU A 178 11.60 -19.83 -3.08
CA GLU A 178 11.17 -19.32 -4.38
C GLU A 178 12.01 -19.90 -5.53
N ARG A 179 11.45 -20.85 -6.27
CA ARG A 179 12.16 -21.53 -7.37
C ARG A 179 11.39 -21.47 -8.69
N PRO A 180 10.99 -20.28 -9.18
CA PRO A 180 10.32 -20.14 -10.46
C PRO A 180 11.28 -20.37 -11.63
N THR A 181 10.77 -20.91 -12.72
CA THR A 181 11.41 -20.82 -14.03
C THR A 181 11.31 -19.39 -14.59
N LYS A 182 12.12 -19.05 -15.60
CA LYS A 182 12.02 -17.75 -16.29
C LYS A 182 10.65 -17.47 -16.91
N THR A 183 9.92 -18.52 -17.32
CA THR A 183 8.57 -18.39 -17.89
C THR A 183 7.55 -18.11 -16.79
N GLN A 184 7.65 -18.82 -15.67
CA GLN A 184 6.82 -18.58 -14.49
C GLN A 184 7.04 -17.17 -13.91
N MET A 185 8.29 -16.72 -13.84
CA MET A 185 8.60 -15.36 -13.37
C MET A 185 7.99 -14.28 -14.27
N ARG A 186 8.05 -14.46 -15.60
CA ARG A 186 7.39 -13.54 -16.55
C ARG A 186 5.88 -13.48 -16.35
N ARG A 187 5.23 -14.61 -16.06
CA ARG A 187 3.79 -14.67 -15.78
C ARG A 187 3.45 -13.91 -14.49
N VAL A 188 4.21 -14.14 -13.43
CA VAL A 188 3.99 -13.45 -12.14
C VAL A 188 4.17 -11.94 -12.27
N VAL A 189 5.16 -11.48 -13.03
CA VAL A 189 5.36 -10.05 -13.31
C VAL A 189 4.18 -9.48 -14.11
N ALA A 190 3.71 -10.20 -15.14
CA ALA A 190 2.55 -9.77 -15.92
C ALA A 190 1.29 -9.66 -15.07
N ASP A 191 0.99 -10.67 -14.26
CA ASP A 191 -0.16 -10.69 -13.34
C ASP A 191 -0.06 -9.55 -12.31
N GLY A 192 1.14 -9.26 -11.80
CA GLY A 192 1.39 -8.15 -10.88
C GLY A 192 1.20 -6.78 -11.50
N ILE A 193 1.68 -6.56 -12.72
CA ILE A 193 1.46 -5.31 -13.47
C ILE A 193 -0.03 -5.12 -13.76
N ASP A 194 -0.71 -6.17 -14.21
CA ASP A 194 -2.13 -6.16 -14.53
C ASP A 194 -3.01 -5.89 -13.28
N PHE A 195 -2.66 -6.45 -12.11
CA PHE A 195 -3.25 -6.06 -10.83
C PHE A 195 -3.10 -4.56 -10.53
N LEU A 196 -1.89 -4.03 -10.66
CA LEU A 196 -1.60 -2.61 -10.38
C LEU A 196 -2.32 -1.68 -11.37
N GLU A 197 -2.37 -2.03 -12.66
CA GLU A 197 -3.05 -1.25 -13.69
C GLU A 197 -4.56 -1.19 -13.45
N ARG A 198 -5.19 -2.32 -13.11
CA ARG A 198 -6.61 -2.35 -12.72
C ARG A 198 -6.90 -1.55 -11.46
N GLY A 199 -6.10 -1.76 -10.41
CA GLY A 199 -6.25 -1.02 -9.15
C GLY A 199 -6.11 0.48 -9.37
N ALA A 200 -5.14 0.91 -10.19
CA ALA A 200 -4.97 2.31 -10.56
C ALA A 200 -6.14 2.86 -11.37
N ALA A 201 -6.77 2.07 -12.25
CA ALA A 201 -7.98 2.46 -12.95
C ALA A 201 -9.14 2.74 -11.96
N LEU A 202 -9.37 1.82 -11.01
CA LEU A 202 -10.40 1.97 -9.98
C LEU A 202 -10.14 3.22 -9.11
N VAL A 203 -8.89 3.43 -8.68
CA VAL A 203 -8.54 4.64 -7.91
C VAL A 203 -8.82 5.91 -8.71
N ARG A 204 -8.53 5.95 -10.02
CA ARG A 204 -8.87 7.10 -10.88
C ARG A 204 -10.38 7.36 -10.92
N GLU A 205 -11.20 6.32 -11.03
CA GLU A 205 -12.65 6.44 -11.01
C GLU A 205 -13.16 6.98 -9.66
N ILE A 206 -12.63 6.45 -8.55
CA ILE A 206 -12.96 6.87 -7.19
C ILE A 206 -12.67 8.37 -6.98
N ILE A 207 -11.48 8.84 -7.39
CA ILE A 207 -11.11 10.26 -7.22
C ILE A 207 -11.82 11.17 -8.23
N ALA A 208 -12.16 10.67 -9.43
CA ALA A 208 -12.87 11.46 -10.45
C ALA A 208 -14.33 11.67 -10.10
N GLY A 209 -14.99 10.67 -9.50
CA GLY A 209 -16.40 10.75 -9.08
C GLY A 209 -16.71 11.89 -8.11
N LYS A 210 -15.69 12.45 -7.42
CA LYS A 210 -15.86 13.59 -6.51
C LYS A 210 -15.64 14.97 -7.14
N ASN A 211 -14.95 15.08 -8.28
CA ASN A 211 -14.70 16.37 -8.95
C ASN A 211 -15.91 16.93 -9.74
N THR A 212 -17.11 16.34 -9.59
CA THR A 212 -18.28 16.62 -10.45
C THR A 212 -19.37 17.44 -9.78
N HIS A 213 -19.06 18.17 -8.69
CA HIS A 213 -20.01 19.03 -7.99
C HIS A 213 -19.50 20.46 -7.83
#